data_AF-A0A953EF70-F1
#
_entry.id   AF-A0A953EF70-F1
#
_cell.length_a   1.000
_cell.length_b   1.000
_cell.length_c   1.000
_cell.angle_alpha   90.00
_cell.angle_beta   90.00
_cell.angle_gamma   90.00
#
_symmetry.space_group_name_H-M   'P 1'
#
loop_
_entity.id
_entity.type
_entity.pdbx_description
1 polymer ?
#
loop_
_entity_poly.entity_id
_entity_poly.type
_entity_poly.pdbx_seq_one_letter_code
_entity_poly.pdbx_strand_id
1 'polypeptide(L)'
;RDLPAKVVGTDPQTDLALLKVNAGSDLPTVTFGDSNKLRVGEWVLAMGNPFGLGGTATEGIISALGRQIGAGPYDDFIQTDAAINPGNSGGPLFNVAGEVIGVNSAIYSPSGGNVGIGFAVPSRLVQNVVEQLKANGRVERGWLGVSLQRMDEELAKAVQAPNDKGALIGEVQPNSPAAKAGLKVGDVVVGFNGRQISSPRDLATAVAEVKPGHEAKITVLRDGKQIEEQVKVGQPPRRQMAANDRSESAERQQASLGIALAPNNGRGAVVARVRPDSVAAERGLEEGDVILRAGDREVNRPRDVVEAVNAARDAGRSVIALQIERDGNRAIVALPLKSG
;
A
#
# COMPACT_ATOMS: atom_id res chain seq x y z
N ARG A 1 -18.81 -32.75 -13.54
CA ARG A 1 -17.99 -33.66 -12.72
C ARG A 1 -17.52 -32.86 -11.53
N ASP A 2 -17.75 -33.37 -10.34
CA ASP A 2 -17.33 -32.69 -9.12
C ASP A 2 -16.08 -33.35 -8.55
N LEU A 3 -15.14 -32.53 -8.08
CA LEU A 3 -13.86 -32.96 -7.56
C LEU A 3 -13.58 -32.27 -6.23
N PRO A 4 -13.25 -33.01 -5.15
CA PRO A 4 -12.79 -32.38 -3.93
C PRO A 4 -11.45 -31.67 -4.17
N ALA A 5 -11.35 -30.42 -3.71
CA ALA A 5 -10.14 -29.60 -3.79
C ALA A 5 -9.51 -29.42 -2.41
N LYS A 6 -8.17 -29.40 -2.36
CA LYS A 6 -7.39 -29.04 -1.18
C LYS A 6 -6.69 -27.70 -1.41
N VAL A 7 -6.70 -26.84 -0.41
CA VAL A 7 -5.93 -25.60 -0.44
C VAL A 7 -4.45 -25.94 -0.30
N VAL A 8 -3.65 -25.56 -1.30
CA VAL A 8 -2.18 -25.65 -1.25
C VAL A 8 -1.62 -24.44 -0.49
N GLY A 9 -2.18 -23.27 -0.75
CA GLY A 9 -1.87 -22.03 -0.04
C GLY A 9 -2.69 -20.86 -0.56
N THR A 10 -2.63 -19.74 0.17
CA THR A 10 -3.32 -18.49 -0.17
C THR A 10 -2.38 -17.32 -0.02
N ASP A 11 -2.65 -16.28 -0.80
CA ASP A 11 -1.95 -15.01 -0.77
C ASP A 11 -2.96 -13.86 -0.75
N PRO A 12 -3.41 -13.45 0.45
CA PRO A 12 -4.43 -12.41 0.59
C PRO A 12 -4.02 -11.05 0.03
N GLN A 13 -2.71 -10.75 -0.06
CA GLN A 13 -2.24 -9.44 -0.52
C GLN A 13 -2.39 -9.24 -2.04
N THR A 14 -2.60 -10.32 -2.79
CA THR A 14 -2.83 -10.28 -4.24
C THR A 14 -4.16 -10.94 -4.62
N ASP A 15 -4.97 -11.32 -3.63
CA ASP A 15 -6.24 -12.02 -3.84
C ASP A 15 -6.11 -13.31 -4.67
N LEU A 16 -5.11 -14.14 -4.35
CA LEU A 16 -4.84 -15.40 -5.07
C LEU A 16 -4.81 -16.60 -4.12
N ALA A 17 -5.28 -17.73 -4.63
CA ALA A 17 -5.20 -19.02 -3.95
C ALA A 17 -4.82 -20.12 -4.94
N LEU A 18 -4.06 -21.11 -4.46
CA LEU A 18 -3.74 -22.30 -5.22
C LEU A 18 -4.47 -23.50 -4.61
N LEU A 19 -5.25 -24.18 -5.45
CA LEU A 19 -5.97 -25.39 -5.07
C LEU A 19 -5.40 -26.60 -5.81
N LYS A 20 -5.44 -27.76 -5.17
CA LYS A 20 -5.08 -29.06 -5.75
C LYS A 20 -6.29 -29.98 -5.79
N VAL A 21 -6.57 -30.54 -6.96
CA VAL A 21 -7.58 -31.57 -7.18
C VAL A 21 -6.91 -32.87 -7.62
N ASN A 22 -7.50 -34.01 -7.26
CA ASN A 22 -7.05 -35.32 -7.72
C ASN A 22 -8.09 -35.89 -8.69
N ALA A 23 -7.79 -35.84 -9.99
CA ALA A 23 -8.71 -36.25 -11.04
C ALA A 23 -8.50 -37.70 -11.55
N GLY A 24 -7.46 -38.40 -11.09
CA GLY A 24 -7.12 -39.76 -11.52
C GLY A 24 -6.62 -39.88 -12.97
N SER A 25 -6.58 -38.77 -13.70
CA SER A 25 -6.09 -38.61 -15.08
C SER A 25 -5.75 -37.14 -15.29
N ASP A 26 -5.00 -36.84 -16.36
CA ASP A 26 -4.69 -35.47 -16.73
C ASP A 26 -5.97 -34.73 -17.16
N LEU A 27 -6.11 -33.49 -16.68
CA LEU A 27 -7.19 -32.61 -17.07
C LEU A 27 -6.74 -31.70 -18.22
N PRO A 28 -7.65 -31.28 -19.11
CA PRO A 28 -7.36 -30.19 -20.04
C PRO A 28 -6.92 -28.94 -19.29
N THR A 29 -5.88 -28.27 -19.79
CA THR A 29 -5.33 -27.04 -19.20
C THR A 29 -5.29 -25.93 -20.22
N VAL A 30 -5.28 -24.69 -19.72
CA VAL A 30 -5.00 -23.49 -20.50
C VAL A 30 -3.55 -23.06 -20.29
N THR A 31 -3.01 -22.28 -21.23
CA THR A 31 -1.67 -21.70 -21.14
C THR A 31 -1.74 -20.25 -20.69
N PHE A 32 -0.69 -19.77 -20.03
CA PHE A 32 -0.56 -18.35 -19.70
C PHE A 32 0.02 -17.57 -20.87
N GLY A 33 -0.54 -16.39 -21.13
CA GLY A 33 0.04 -15.38 -22.00
C GLY A 33 0.93 -14.41 -21.20
N ASP A 34 1.68 -13.55 -21.88
CA ASP A 34 2.57 -12.57 -21.25
C ASP A 34 1.85 -11.23 -21.01
N SER A 35 1.43 -10.99 -19.76
CA SER A 35 0.72 -9.76 -19.39
C SER A 35 1.57 -8.49 -19.50
N ASN A 36 2.90 -8.57 -19.66
CA ASN A 36 3.76 -7.39 -19.83
C ASN A 36 3.69 -6.79 -21.24
N LYS A 37 3.17 -7.55 -22.21
CA LYS A 37 3.09 -7.15 -23.62
C LYS A 37 1.71 -6.61 -24.01
N LEU A 38 0.77 -6.61 -23.06
CA LEU A 38 -0.59 -6.17 -23.28
C LEU A 38 -0.63 -4.70 -23.67
N ARG A 39 -1.60 -4.36 -24.51
CA ARG A 39 -1.90 -2.97 -24.87
C ARG A 39 -3.36 -2.67 -24.64
N VAL A 40 -3.63 -1.44 -24.24
CA VAL A 40 -5.00 -0.90 -24.17
C VAL A 40 -5.64 -1.01 -25.55
N GLY A 41 -6.89 -1.46 -25.60
CA GLY A 41 -7.64 -1.71 -26.83
C GLY A 41 -7.55 -3.14 -27.38
N GLU A 42 -6.71 -4.01 -26.82
CA GLU A 42 -6.70 -5.42 -27.20
C GLU A 42 -7.99 -6.12 -26.75
N TRP A 43 -8.55 -6.96 -27.61
CA TRP A 43 -9.74 -7.76 -27.33
C TRP A 43 -9.45 -8.84 -26.28
N VAL A 44 -10.42 -9.05 -25.40
CA VAL A 44 -10.36 -10.04 -24.33
C VAL A 44 -11.67 -10.80 -24.19
N LEU A 45 -11.57 -12.00 -23.61
CA LEU A 45 -12.71 -12.83 -23.26
C LEU A 45 -12.62 -13.20 -21.78
N ALA A 46 -13.60 -12.80 -20.97
CA ALA A 46 -13.71 -13.21 -19.59
C ALA A 46 -14.59 -14.47 -19.49
N MET A 47 -14.15 -15.47 -18.72
CA MET A 47 -14.95 -16.66 -18.44
C MET A 47 -15.13 -16.87 -16.93
N GLY A 48 -16.27 -17.42 -16.54
CA GLY A 48 -16.56 -17.72 -15.13
C GLY A 48 -17.94 -18.36 -14.93
N ASN A 49 -18.42 -18.33 -13.70
CA ASN A 49 -19.75 -18.83 -13.33
C ASN A 49 -20.57 -17.74 -12.60
N PRO A 50 -20.95 -16.66 -13.31
CA PRO A 50 -21.69 -15.55 -12.71
C PRO A 50 -23.02 -16.03 -12.12
N PHE A 51 -23.29 -15.63 -10.88
CA PHE A 51 -24.51 -15.96 -10.13
C PHE A 51 -24.80 -17.47 -10.02
N GLY A 52 -23.83 -18.34 -10.31
CA GLY A 52 -24.02 -19.80 -10.29
C GLY A 52 -24.81 -20.36 -11.49
N LEU A 53 -25.00 -19.58 -12.56
CA LEU A 53 -25.85 -19.94 -13.71
C LEU A 53 -25.20 -20.92 -14.72
N GLY A 54 -23.93 -21.26 -14.53
CA GLY A 54 -23.14 -22.11 -15.42
C GLY A 54 -21.95 -21.37 -16.04
N GLY A 55 -21.19 -22.07 -16.89
CA GLY A 55 -20.05 -21.48 -17.59
C GLY A 55 -20.49 -20.40 -18.58
N THR A 56 -20.13 -19.15 -18.29
CA THR A 56 -20.45 -17.97 -19.11
C THR A 56 -19.16 -17.37 -19.66
N ALA A 57 -19.21 -16.93 -20.92
CA ALA A 57 -18.15 -16.17 -21.58
C ALA A 57 -18.68 -14.80 -21.98
N THR A 58 -17.88 -13.76 -21.78
CA THR A 58 -18.21 -12.36 -22.11
C THR A 58 -17.01 -11.70 -22.77
N GLU A 59 -17.20 -11.01 -23.90
CA GLU A 59 -16.15 -10.25 -24.56
C GLU A 59 -16.05 -8.79 -24.07
N GLY A 60 -14.88 -8.21 -24.31
CA GLY A 60 -14.60 -6.78 -24.15
C GLY A 60 -13.20 -6.46 -24.67
N ILE A 61 -12.64 -5.35 -24.19
CA ILE A 61 -11.27 -4.92 -24.46
C ILE A 61 -10.50 -4.67 -23.16
N ILE A 62 -9.19 -4.52 -23.27
CA ILE A 62 -8.36 -3.93 -22.21
C ILE A 62 -8.64 -2.42 -22.19
N SER A 63 -9.34 -1.95 -21.17
CA SER A 63 -9.65 -0.52 -20.99
C SER A 63 -8.48 0.27 -20.41
N ALA A 64 -7.70 -0.36 -19.51
CA ALA A 64 -6.51 0.24 -18.90
C ALA A 64 -5.59 -0.83 -18.29
N LEU A 65 -4.34 -0.48 -18.04
CA LEU A 65 -3.35 -1.32 -17.35
C LEU A 65 -2.83 -0.61 -16.10
N GLY A 66 -2.36 -1.37 -15.12
CA GLY A 66 -1.72 -0.84 -13.91
C GLY A 66 -2.67 -0.11 -12.96
N ARG A 67 -3.95 -0.51 -12.91
CA ARG A 67 -4.95 0.14 -12.06
C ARG A 67 -4.70 -0.13 -10.58
N GLN A 68 -4.84 0.94 -9.81
CA GLN A 68 -4.84 0.96 -8.35
C GLN A 68 -6.26 1.21 -7.88
N ILE A 69 -6.84 0.23 -7.19
CA ILE A 69 -8.25 0.27 -6.73
C ILE A 69 -8.35 0.26 -5.20
N GLY A 70 -7.21 0.24 -4.50
CA GLY A 70 -7.12 0.19 -3.05
C GLY A 70 -7.27 -1.22 -2.47
N ALA A 71 -7.08 -2.28 -3.26
CA ALA A 71 -7.20 -3.65 -2.77
C ALA A 71 -5.96 -4.11 -1.99
N GLY A 72 -4.79 -3.52 -2.26
CA GLY A 72 -3.58 -3.80 -1.52
C GLY A 72 -2.34 -3.09 -2.08
N PRO A 73 -1.18 -3.33 -1.45
CA PRO A 73 0.09 -2.71 -1.85
C PRO A 73 0.62 -3.21 -3.21
N TYR A 74 0.04 -4.29 -3.74
CA TYR A 74 0.43 -4.89 -5.03
C TYR A 74 -0.61 -4.70 -6.12
N ASP A 75 -1.55 -3.76 -5.94
CA ASP A 75 -2.53 -3.42 -6.96
C ASP A 75 -1.83 -3.15 -8.30
N ASP A 76 -2.13 -3.95 -9.31
CA ASP A 76 -1.62 -3.86 -10.69
C ASP A 76 -2.66 -4.36 -11.69
N PHE A 77 -3.92 -3.99 -11.49
CA PHE A 77 -5.00 -4.64 -12.21
C PHE A 77 -5.03 -4.27 -13.70
N ILE A 78 -5.34 -5.28 -14.52
CA ILE A 78 -5.86 -5.10 -15.87
C ILE A 78 -7.31 -4.65 -15.72
N GLN A 79 -7.68 -3.52 -16.32
CA GLN A 79 -9.07 -3.09 -16.40
C GLN A 79 -9.66 -3.55 -17.72
N THR A 80 -10.89 -4.08 -17.68
CA THR A 80 -11.66 -4.45 -18.87
C THR A 80 -13.12 -4.02 -18.74
N ASP A 81 -13.77 -3.79 -19.87
CA ASP A 81 -15.22 -3.59 -19.98
C ASP A 81 -15.98 -4.89 -20.26
N ALA A 82 -15.27 -6.02 -20.42
CA ALA A 82 -15.88 -7.34 -20.48
C ALA A 82 -16.74 -7.58 -19.23
N ALA A 83 -17.92 -8.17 -19.42
CA ALA A 83 -18.87 -8.28 -18.34
C ALA A 83 -18.43 -9.28 -17.26
N ILE A 84 -18.02 -8.74 -16.11
CA ILE A 84 -17.64 -9.48 -14.89
C ILE A 84 -18.68 -9.19 -13.81
N ASN A 85 -19.25 -10.23 -13.20
CA ASN A 85 -20.24 -10.13 -12.13
C ASN A 85 -19.86 -11.06 -10.96
N PRO A 86 -20.54 -10.97 -9.80
CA PRO A 86 -20.35 -11.92 -8.71
C PRO A 86 -20.43 -13.37 -9.21
N GLY A 87 -19.37 -14.16 -8.96
CA GLY A 87 -19.20 -15.53 -9.48
C GLY A 87 -18.20 -15.66 -10.64
N ASN A 88 -17.75 -14.55 -11.25
CA ASN A 88 -16.63 -14.57 -12.19
C ASN A 88 -15.25 -14.63 -11.50
N SER A 89 -15.14 -14.25 -10.22
CA SER A 89 -13.88 -14.21 -9.49
C SER A 89 -13.16 -15.56 -9.50
N GLY A 90 -11.85 -15.54 -9.75
CA GLY A 90 -11.02 -16.73 -9.97
C GLY A 90 -11.07 -17.30 -11.39
N GLY A 91 -12.01 -16.84 -12.22
CA GLY A 91 -12.10 -17.20 -13.65
C GLY A 91 -11.02 -16.50 -14.50
N PRO A 92 -10.67 -17.07 -15.66
CA PRO A 92 -9.64 -16.50 -16.53
C PRO A 92 -10.14 -15.30 -17.34
N LEU A 93 -9.22 -14.38 -17.61
CA LEU A 93 -9.31 -13.39 -18.67
C LEU A 93 -8.35 -13.82 -19.79
N PHE A 94 -8.89 -14.10 -20.97
CA PHE A 94 -8.15 -14.56 -22.13
C PHE A 94 -7.85 -13.44 -23.12
N ASN A 95 -6.72 -13.54 -23.82
CA ASN A 95 -6.52 -12.83 -25.08
C ASN A 95 -7.18 -13.59 -26.26
N VAL A 96 -7.15 -13.01 -27.46
CA VAL A 96 -7.71 -13.64 -28.67
C VAL A 96 -7.01 -14.92 -29.12
N ALA A 97 -5.80 -15.20 -28.61
CA ALA A 97 -5.10 -16.45 -28.86
C ALA A 97 -5.52 -17.59 -27.91
N GLY A 98 -6.42 -17.31 -26.96
CA GLY A 98 -6.87 -18.29 -25.96
C GLY A 98 -5.91 -18.47 -24.79
N GLU A 99 -4.96 -17.55 -24.60
CA GLU A 99 -4.00 -17.58 -23.49
C GLU A 99 -4.52 -16.75 -22.31
N VAL A 100 -4.31 -17.23 -21.08
CA VAL A 100 -4.71 -16.53 -19.86
C VAL A 100 -3.77 -15.35 -19.63
N ILE A 101 -4.30 -14.14 -19.72
CA ILE A 101 -3.57 -12.89 -19.48
C ILE A 101 -3.89 -12.27 -18.11
N GLY A 102 -4.92 -12.78 -17.42
CA GLY A 102 -5.22 -12.42 -16.04
C GLY A 102 -6.26 -13.32 -15.39
N VAL A 103 -6.49 -13.11 -14.09
CA VAL A 103 -7.51 -13.78 -13.28
C VAL A 103 -8.50 -12.73 -12.79
N ASN A 104 -9.78 -12.87 -13.14
CA ASN A 104 -10.84 -11.95 -12.74
C ASN A 104 -10.94 -11.91 -11.21
N SER A 105 -10.98 -10.72 -10.62
CA SER A 105 -10.96 -10.57 -9.15
C SER A 105 -12.07 -9.63 -8.67
N ALA A 106 -12.17 -8.42 -9.21
CA ALA A 106 -13.04 -7.38 -8.69
C ALA A 106 -13.78 -6.58 -9.78
N ILE A 107 -14.75 -5.78 -9.38
CA ILE A 107 -15.45 -4.80 -10.22
C ILE A 107 -15.59 -3.47 -9.48
N TYR A 108 -15.65 -2.37 -10.21
CA TYR A 108 -16.20 -1.13 -9.69
C TYR A 108 -17.70 -1.13 -9.94
N SER A 109 -18.50 -0.98 -8.89
CA SER A 109 -19.94 -1.13 -9.00
C SER A 109 -20.69 -0.40 -7.88
N PRO A 110 -21.52 0.60 -8.20
CA PRO A 110 -22.42 1.23 -7.23
C PRO A 110 -23.60 0.35 -6.79
N SER A 111 -24.08 -0.57 -7.64
CA SER A 111 -25.32 -1.33 -7.43
C SER A 111 -25.13 -2.82 -7.08
N GLY A 112 -23.90 -3.30 -7.16
CA GLY A 112 -23.51 -4.71 -7.04
C GLY A 112 -23.39 -5.46 -8.39
N GLY A 113 -23.72 -4.81 -9.50
CA GLY A 113 -23.61 -5.38 -10.85
C GLY A 113 -22.60 -4.66 -11.74
N ASN A 114 -22.18 -5.32 -12.83
CA ASN A 114 -21.25 -4.74 -13.78
C ASN A 114 -21.78 -3.42 -14.41
N VAL A 115 -20.91 -2.41 -14.46
CA VAL A 115 -21.15 -1.15 -15.19
C VAL A 115 -20.10 -0.90 -16.28
N GLY A 116 -19.40 -1.95 -16.73
CA GLY A 116 -18.33 -1.88 -17.73
C GLY A 116 -16.95 -1.59 -17.13
N ILE A 117 -16.76 -1.88 -15.84
CA ILE A 117 -15.48 -1.65 -15.14
C ILE A 117 -15.16 -2.88 -14.28
N GLY A 118 -14.47 -3.85 -14.90
CA GLY A 118 -13.95 -5.04 -14.25
C GLY A 118 -12.43 -5.03 -14.12
N PHE A 119 -11.91 -5.81 -13.17
CA PHE A 119 -10.49 -5.88 -12.82
C PHE A 119 -10.00 -7.32 -12.75
N ALA A 120 -8.84 -7.57 -13.37
CA ALA A 120 -8.15 -8.86 -13.34
C ALA A 120 -6.70 -8.71 -12.87
N VAL A 121 -6.24 -9.67 -12.07
CA VAL A 121 -4.85 -9.79 -11.63
C VAL A 121 -4.00 -10.27 -12.82
N PRO A 122 -2.93 -9.57 -13.23
CA PRO A 122 -2.15 -9.94 -14.42
C PRO A 122 -1.48 -11.32 -14.33
N SER A 123 -1.38 -12.02 -15.47
CA SER A 123 -0.79 -13.36 -15.55
C SER A 123 0.64 -13.43 -15.02
N ARG A 124 1.46 -12.38 -15.18
CA ARG A 124 2.82 -12.33 -14.59
C ARG A 124 2.78 -12.50 -13.07
N LEU A 125 1.88 -11.77 -12.40
CA LEU A 125 1.76 -11.81 -10.94
C LEU A 125 1.20 -13.17 -10.50
N VAL A 126 0.18 -13.66 -11.21
CA VAL A 126 -0.43 -14.97 -10.96
C VAL A 126 0.61 -16.09 -11.05
N GLN A 127 1.43 -16.11 -12.10
CA GLN A 127 2.45 -17.15 -12.31
C GLN A 127 3.47 -17.17 -11.17
N ASN A 128 4.01 -16.02 -10.78
CA ASN A 128 4.98 -15.92 -9.68
C ASN A 128 4.37 -16.41 -8.34
N VAL A 129 3.15 -15.97 -8.02
CA VAL A 129 2.46 -16.39 -6.78
C VAL A 129 2.21 -17.90 -6.80
N VAL A 130 1.69 -18.45 -7.90
CA VAL A 130 1.41 -19.88 -8.03
C VAL A 130 2.69 -20.71 -7.92
N GLU A 131 3.80 -20.28 -8.51
CA GLU A 131 5.10 -20.96 -8.38
C GLU A 131 5.56 -21.04 -6.92
N GLN A 132 5.46 -19.94 -6.18
CA GLN A 132 5.82 -19.91 -4.75
C GLN A 132 4.89 -20.77 -3.90
N LEU A 133 3.58 -20.70 -4.14
CA LEU A 133 2.61 -21.54 -3.46
C LEU A 133 2.82 -23.03 -3.75
N LYS A 134 3.19 -23.40 -4.97
CA LYS A 134 3.55 -24.78 -5.33
C LYS A 134 4.80 -25.26 -4.58
N ALA A 135 5.83 -24.41 -4.51
CA ALA A 135 7.11 -24.77 -3.91
C ALA A 135 7.05 -24.86 -2.38
N ASN A 136 6.44 -23.86 -1.74
CA ASN A 136 6.59 -23.63 -0.30
C ASN A 136 5.25 -23.55 0.47
N GLY A 137 4.12 -23.62 -0.22
CA GLY A 137 2.78 -23.43 0.36
C GLY A 137 2.48 -21.99 0.81
N ARG A 138 3.41 -21.04 0.59
CA ARG A 138 3.28 -19.64 0.99
C ARG A 138 4.12 -18.74 0.08
N VAL A 139 3.67 -17.49 -0.06
CA VAL A 139 4.41 -16.44 -0.77
C VAL A 139 5.38 -15.77 0.20
N GLU A 140 6.65 -15.70 -0.18
CA GLU A 140 7.68 -14.99 0.58
C GLU A 140 7.97 -13.67 -0.12
N ARG A 141 7.72 -12.56 0.56
CA ARG A 141 8.01 -11.24 0.04
C ARG A 141 9.13 -10.58 0.80
N GLY A 142 9.99 -9.91 0.04
CA GLY A 142 10.92 -8.97 0.62
C GLY A 142 10.20 -7.89 1.41
N TRP A 143 10.84 -7.45 2.48
CA TRP A 143 10.33 -6.42 3.36
C TRP A 143 11.48 -5.56 3.86
N LEU A 144 11.30 -4.24 3.83
CA LEU A 144 12.28 -3.29 4.35
C LEU A 144 11.92 -2.77 5.75
N GLY A 145 10.64 -2.82 6.12
CA GLY A 145 10.13 -2.23 7.37
C GLY A 145 10.09 -0.72 7.36
N VAL A 146 9.60 -0.15 6.25
CA VAL A 146 9.36 1.28 6.10
C VAL A 146 7.89 1.55 5.79
N SER A 147 7.39 2.68 6.26
CA SER A 147 6.11 3.23 5.80
C SER A 147 6.42 4.27 4.72
N LEU A 148 5.80 4.13 3.56
CA LEU A 148 6.07 4.95 2.39
C LEU A 148 4.94 5.94 2.16
N GLN A 149 5.30 7.16 1.76
CA GLN A 149 4.38 8.21 1.38
C GLN A 149 4.65 8.63 -0.06
N ARG A 150 3.58 8.95 -0.79
CA ARG A 150 3.69 9.54 -2.13
C ARG A 150 4.24 10.95 -1.99
N MET A 151 5.15 11.30 -2.88
CA MET A 151 5.68 12.65 -3.01
C MET A 151 4.67 13.55 -3.75
N ASP A 152 4.55 14.79 -3.30
CA ASP A 152 3.92 15.90 -4.02
C ASP A 152 4.89 17.09 -4.05
N GLU A 153 4.50 18.19 -4.69
CA GLU A 153 5.37 19.36 -4.81
C GLU A 153 5.72 20.00 -3.46
N GLU A 154 4.82 19.97 -2.48
CA GLU A 154 5.05 20.54 -1.15
C GLU A 154 6.08 19.68 -0.39
N LEU A 155 5.91 18.36 -0.41
CA LEU A 155 6.83 17.40 0.18
C LEU A 155 8.20 17.42 -0.50
N ALA A 156 8.24 17.52 -1.84
CA ALA A 156 9.49 17.64 -2.59
C ALA A 156 10.32 18.83 -2.12
N LYS A 157 9.69 20.00 -1.94
CA LYS A 157 10.34 21.19 -1.38
C LYS A 157 10.79 20.97 0.06
N ALA A 158 9.95 20.35 0.89
CA ALA A 158 10.24 20.11 2.30
C ALA A 158 11.48 19.23 2.52
N VAL A 159 11.69 18.21 1.66
CA VAL A 159 12.82 17.27 1.74
C VAL A 159 13.95 17.61 0.77
N GLN A 160 13.87 18.76 0.09
CA GLN A 160 14.85 19.25 -0.89
C GLN A 160 15.08 18.28 -2.07
N ALA A 161 14.02 17.58 -2.48
CA ALA A 161 14.04 16.74 -3.68
C ALA A 161 13.88 17.61 -4.95
N PRO A 162 14.49 17.22 -6.08
CA PRO A 162 14.43 17.98 -7.32
C PRO A 162 13.07 17.92 -8.03
N ASN A 163 12.24 16.93 -7.69
CA ASN A 163 10.90 16.72 -8.23
C ASN A 163 10.05 15.89 -7.26
N ASP A 164 8.80 15.68 -7.61
CA ASP A 164 7.78 14.90 -6.89
C ASP A 164 7.86 13.38 -7.17
N LYS A 165 8.99 12.87 -7.67
CA LYS A 165 9.18 11.44 -7.92
C LYS A 165 9.93 10.77 -6.78
N GLY A 166 9.59 9.50 -6.55
CA GLY A 166 10.23 8.64 -5.57
C GLY A 166 9.26 8.14 -4.52
N ALA A 167 9.81 7.48 -3.51
CA ALA A 167 9.06 6.99 -2.35
C ALA A 167 9.62 7.62 -1.08
N LEU A 168 8.86 8.52 -0.46
CA LEU A 168 9.25 9.16 0.80
C LEU A 168 9.12 8.17 1.95
N ILE A 169 10.16 8.05 2.75
CA ILE A 169 10.13 7.27 3.99
C ILE A 169 9.48 8.12 5.09
N GLY A 170 8.24 7.81 5.44
CA GLY A 170 7.52 8.43 6.55
C GLY A 170 7.82 7.76 7.91
N GLU A 171 8.23 6.50 7.89
CA GLU A 171 8.61 5.75 9.09
C GLU A 171 9.64 4.68 8.76
N VAL A 172 10.56 4.44 9.69
CA VAL A 172 11.43 3.28 9.69
C VAL A 172 11.15 2.48 10.95
N GLN A 173 10.67 1.23 10.80
CA GLN A 173 10.36 0.38 11.93
C GLN A 173 11.64 0.00 12.68
N PRO A 174 11.63 0.02 14.03
CA PRO A 174 12.77 -0.45 14.82
C PRO A 174 13.18 -1.88 14.45
N ASN A 175 14.48 -2.16 14.46
CA ASN A 175 15.06 -3.48 14.14
C ASN A 175 14.78 -4.01 12.72
N SER A 176 14.18 -3.19 11.86
CA SER A 176 13.92 -3.55 10.45
C SER A 176 15.20 -3.57 9.60
N PRO A 177 15.15 -4.20 8.41
CA PRO A 177 16.19 -4.06 7.39
C PRO A 177 16.59 -2.62 7.09
N ALA A 178 15.61 -1.73 6.92
CA ALA A 178 15.85 -0.32 6.66
C ALA A 178 16.57 0.37 7.82
N ALA A 179 16.17 0.11 9.06
CA ALA A 179 16.84 0.65 10.24
C ALA A 179 18.30 0.20 10.31
N LYS A 180 18.56 -1.09 10.05
CA LYS A 180 19.92 -1.66 10.04
C LYS A 180 20.79 -1.12 8.91
N ALA A 181 20.19 -0.77 7.77
CA ALA A 181 20.85 -0.13 6.65
C ALA A 181 21.01 1.40 6.81
N GLY A 182 20.60 1.97 7.95
CA GLY A 182 20.76 3.40 8.22
C GLY A 182 19.82 4.31 7.42
N LEU A 183 18.73 3.77 6.87
CA LEU A 183 17.66 4.57 6.26
C LEU A 183 16.92 5.36 7.34
N LYS A 184 16.45 6.55 6.98
CA LYS A 184 15.86 7.51 7.92
C LYS A 184 14.52 8.02 7.41
N VAL A 185 13.71 8.49 8.35
CA VAL A 185 12.52 9.30 8.04
C VAL A 185 12.98 10.55 7.29
N GLY A 186 12.26 10.90 6.22
CA GLY A 186 12.60 12.02 5.34
C GLY A 186 13.46 11.64 4.13
N ASP A 187 14.05 10.43 4.10
CA ASP A 187 14.73 9.95 2.90
C ASP A 187 13.73 9.73 1.77
N VAL A 188 14.08 10.14 0.55
CA VAL A 188 13.31 9.83 -0.67
C VAL A 188 14.02 8.73 -1.44
N VAL A 189 13.43 7.55 -1.50
CA VAL A 189 13.99 6.45 -2.30
C VAL A 189 13.75 6.72 -3.78
N VAL A 190 14.83 6.77 -4.56
CA VAL A 190 14.82 7.07 -6.00
C VAL A 190 15.35 5.92 -6.85
N GLY A 191 16.00 4.92 -6.23
CA GLY A 191 16.50 3.73 -6.92
C GLY A 191 16.55 2.50 -6.02
N PHE A 192 16.33 1.33 -6.61
CA PHE A 192 16.45 0.02 -5.94
C PHE A 192 16.95 -1.04 -6.93
N ASN A 193 18.11 -1.65 -6.67
CA ASN A 193 18.80 -2.59 -7.57
C ASN A 193 18.91 -2.09 -9.03
N GLY A 194 19.20 -0.81 -9.22
CA GLY A 194 19.31 -0.18 -10.54
C GLY A 194 17.98 0.14 -11.21
N ARG A 195 16.83 -0.27 -10.64
CA ARG A 195 15.50 0.14 -11.08
C ARG A 195 15.19 1.54 -10.54
N GLN A 196 14.72 2.42 -11.42
CA GLN A 196 14.24 3.74 -11.03
C GLN A 196 12.94 3.62 -10.23
N ILE A 197 12.88 4.31 -9.09
CA ILE A 197 11.69 4.36 -8.24
C ILE A 197 11.05 5.72 -8.43
N SER A 198 9.84 5.75 -8.98
CA SER A 198 9.07 6.99 -9.17
C SER A 198 7.92 7.10 -8.17
N SER A 199 7.56 6.01 -7.50
CA SER A 199 6.45 5.96 -6.55
C SER A 199 6.68 4.94 -5.42
N PRO A 200 5.95 5.04 -4.30
CA PRO A 200 5.92 4.01 -3.26
C PRO A 200 5.66 2.59 -3.78
N ARG A 201 4.80 2.47 -4.79
CA ARG A 201 4.43 1.20 -5.41
C ARG A 201 5.60 0.57 -6.18
N ASP A 202 6.38 1.37 -6.89
CA ASP A 202 7.57 0.89 -7.60
C ASP A 202 8.54 0.25 -6.60
N LEU A 203 8.74 0.92 -5.45
CA LEU A 203 9.60 0.40 -4.40
C LEU A 203 9.02 -0.87 -3.77
N ALA A 204 7.73 -0.87 -3.40
CA ALA A 204 7.07 -2.05 -2.82
C ALA A 204 7.17 -3.28 -3.74
N THR A 205 6.96 -3.06 -5.05
CA THR A 205 7.09 -4.12 -6.07
C THR A 205 8.53 -4.61 -6.18
N ALA A 206 9.49 -3.68 -6.33
CA ALA A 206 10.91 -4.03 -6.47
C ALA A 206 11.46 -4.76 -5.24
N VAL A 207 11.03 -4.37 -4.04
CA VAL A 207 11.39 -5.05 -2.78
C VAL A 207 10.77 -6.44 -2.72
N ALA A 208 9.49 -6.59 -3.10
CA ALA A 208 8.81 -7.88 -3.07
C ALA A 208 9.41 -8.91 -4.04
N GLU A 209 10.04 -8.45 -5.13
CA GLU A 209 10.76 -9.29 -6.09
C GLU A 209 12.10 -9.83 -5.53
N VAL A 210 12.65 -9.22 -4.46
CA VAL A 210 13.88 -9.70 -3.82
C VAL A 210 13.56 -10.74 -2.75
N LYS A 211 14.16 -11.91 -2.87
CA LYS A 211 14.04 -12.98 -1.87
C LYS A 211 14.56 -12.49 -0.51
N PRO A 212 13.80 -12.69 0.58
CA PRO A 212 14.29 -12.38 1.91
C PRO A 212 15.65 -13.03 2.20
N GLY A 213 16.51 -12.30 2.91
CA GLY A 213 17.88 -12.69 3.21
C GLY A 213 18.93 -12.20 2.21
N HIS A 214 18.52 -11.71 1.03
CA HIS A 214 19.44 -11.18 0.02
C HIS A 214 19.70 -9.68 0.23
N GLU A 215 20.88 -9.22 -0.20
CA GLU A 215 21.23 -7.81 -0.23
C GLU A 215 20.70 -7.14 -1.50
N ALA A 216 20.31 -5.89 -1.36
CA ALA A 216 19.89 -5.03 -2.45
C ALA A 216 20.50 -3.65 -2.28
N LYS A 217 20.91 -3.04 -3.39
CA LYS A 217 21.39 -1.67 -3.44
C LYS A 217 20.20 -0.73 -3.43
N ILE A 218 20.16 0.22 -2.50
CA ILE A 218 19.13 1.25 -2.43
C ILE A 218 19.77 2.63 -2.59
N THR A 219 19.12 3.48 -3.38
CA THR A 219 19.55 4.84 -3.64
C THR A 219 18.50 5.79 -3.09
N VAL A 220 18.91 6.67 -2.18
CA VAL A 220 18.03 7.65 -1.52
C VAL A 220 18.53 9.07 -1.73
N LEU A 221 17.62 10.04 -1.69
CA LEU A 221 17.94 11.45 -1.49
C LEU A 221 17.74 11.78 -0.02
N ARG A 222 18.76 12.36 0.60
CA ARG A 222 18.75 12.84 1.98
C ARG A 222 19.32 14.25 1.99
N ASP A 223 18.51 15.22 2.43
CA ASP A 223 18.87 16.65 2.43
C ASP A 223 19.37 17.11 1.04
N GLY A 224 18.65 16.69 -0.02
CA GLY A 224 18.96 16.99 -1.42
C GLY A 224 20.19 16.28 -2.01
N LYS A 225 20.88 15.43 -1.24
CA LYS A 225 22.06 14.68 -1.69
C LYS A 225 21.72 13.21 -1.93
N GLN A 226 22.27 12.66 -3.01
CA GLN A 226 22.12 11.24 -3.32
C GLN A 226 23.08 10.40 -2.48
N ILE A 227 22.53 9.40 -1.79
CA ILE A 227 23.25 8.44 -0.96
C ILE A 227 22.89 7.05 -1.46
N GLU A 228 23.88 6.17 -1.54
CA GLU A 228 23.69 4.76 -1.86
C GLU A 228 24.01 3.92 -0.62
N GLU A 229 23.11 3.01 -0.28
CA GLU A 229 23.24 2.10 0.84
C GLU A 229 23.02 0.66 0.38
N GLN A 230 23.55 -0.30 1.14
CA GLN A 230 23.21 -1.71 0.98
C GLN A 230 22.18 -2.10 2.04
N VAL A 231 21.08 -2.71 1.62
CA VAL A 231 20.03 -3.17 2.52
C VAL A 231 19.79 -4.67 2.37
N LYS A 232 19.86 -5.39 3.49
CA LYS A 232 19.53 -6.82 3.54
C LYS A 232 18.03 -7.01 3.69
N VAL A 233 17.35 -7.33 2.59
CA VAL A 233 15.89 -7.49 2.55
C VAL A 233 15.44 -8.58 3.53
N GLY A 234 14.44 -8.27 4.36
CA GLY A 234 13.93 -9.18 5.40
C GLY A 234 12.58 -9.80 5.06
N GLN A 235 12.01 -10.52 6.02
CA GLN A 235 10.61 -10.95 6.01
C GLN A 235 9.80 -10.07 6.95
N PRO A 236 8.54 -9.72 6.60
CA PRO A 236 7.69 -8.97 7.50
C PRO A 236 7.37 -9.79 8.77
N PRO A 237 7.34 -9.18 9.96
CA PRO A 237 6.90 -9.87 11.17
C PRO A 237 5.42 -10.28 11.05
N ARG A 238 5.08 -11.47 11.56
CA ARG A 238 3.68 -11.92 11.62
C ARG A 238 2.89 -11.03 12.59
N ARG A 239 1.90 -10.28 12.11
CA ARG A 239 0.95 -9.56 12.98
C ARG A 239 -0.04 -10.56 13.61
N GLN A 240 -0.09 -10.62 14.93
CA GLN A 240 -1.27 -11.03 15.71
C GLN A 240 -2.10 -9.78 16.00
N MET A 241 -3.37 -9.78 15.62
CA MET A 241 -4.30 -8.66 15.88
C MET A 241 -4.76 -8.73 17.34
N ALA A 242 -4.57 -7.65 18.10
CA ALA A 242 -5.15 -7.48 19.43
C ALA A 242 -6.03 -6.23 19.44
N ALA A 243 -7.26 -6.39 19.94
CA ALA A 243 -8.28 -5.35 20.10
C ALA A 243 -8.01 -4.52 21.37
N ASN A 244 -8.24 -3.21 21.29
CA ASN A 244 -8.09 -2.29 22.43
C ASN A 244 -9.45 -2.00 23.09
N ASP A 245 -9.49 -2.15 24.41
CA ASP A 245 -10.53 -1.64 25.30
C ASP A 245 -10.28 -0.16 25.66
N ARG A 246 -11.37 0.60 25.78
CA ARG A 246 -11.41 2.02 26.13
C ARG A 246 -11.60 2.21 27.65
N SER A 247 -10.94 3.21 28.23
CA SER A 247 -11.39 3.88 29.46
C SER A 247 -10.82 5.31 29.55
N GLU A 248 -11.69 6.23 29.96
CA GLU A 248 -11.57 7.69 29.92
C GLU A 248 -10.85 8.31 31.13
N SER A 249 -10.11 9.41 30.90
CA SER A 249 -10.31 10.72 31.56
C SER A 249 -9.23 11.72 31.10
N ALA A 250 -9.63 12.89 30.59
CA ALA A 250 -8.71 13.85 29.97
C ALA A 250 -8.84 15.27 30.54
N GLU A 251 -7.72 15.79 31.05
CA GLU A 251 -7.46 17.21 31.22
C GLU A 251 -7.34 17.87 29.82
N ARG A 252 -8.09 18.96 29.59
CA ARG A 252 -8.11 19.70 28.32
C ARG A 252 -7.08 20.84 28.35
N GLN A 253 -6.05 20.75 27.52
CA GLN A 253 -5.18 21.89 27.18
C GLN A 253 -5.26 22.18 25.68
N GLN A 254 -5.49 23.44 25.33
CA GLN A 254 -5.78 23.91 23.97
C GLN A 254 -4.48 24.36 23.30
N ALA A 255 -4.07 23.70 22.21
CA ALA A 255 -2.94 24.13 21.41
C ALA A 255 -3.39 25.20 20.40
N SER A 256 -2.55 26.22 20.19
CA SER A 256 -2.78 27.36 19.27
C SER A 256 -2.94 27.00 17.78
N LEU A 257 -3.05 25.71 17.44
CA LEU A 257 -3.29 25.15 16.10
C LEU A 257 -4.76 24.86 15.80
N GLY A 258 -5.66 25.21 16.73
CA GLY A 258 -7.08 24.92 16.60
C GLY A 258 -7.48 23.48 16.92
N ILE A 259 -6.61 22.75 17.62
CA ILE A 259 -6.88 21.42 18.13
C ILE A 259 -6.88 21.38 19.65
N ALA A 260 -7.74 20.55 20.21
CA ALA A 260 -7.67 20.14 21.61
C ALA A 260 -7.00 18.77 21.68
N LEU A 261 -6.06 18.62 22.60
CA LEU A 261 -5.34 17.38 22.81
C LEU A 261 -5.75 16.74 24.13
N ALA A 262 -5.78 15.41 24.15
CA ALA A 262 -5.99 14.57 25.32
C ALA A 262 -4.84 13.58 25.49
N PRO A 263 -4.55 13.12 26.73
CA PRO A 263 -3.63 12.02 26.95
C PRO A 263 -4.07 10.76 26.19
N ASN A 264 -3.10 9.98 25.70
CA ASN A 264 -3.34 8.63 25.21
C ASN A 264 -2.89 7.63 26.30
N ASN A 265 -3.65 6.56 26.55
CA ASN A 265 -3.29 5.49 27.49
C ASN A 265 -2.16 4.60 26.91
N GLY A 266 -1.03 5.21 26.59
CA GLY A 266 0.08 4.65 25.81
C GLY A 266 1.09 5.74 25.41
N ARG A 267 1.56 5.72 24.16
CA ARG A 267 2.43 6.77 23.59
C ARG A 267 1.59 7.77 22.79
N GLY A 268 1.99 9.04 22.78
CA GLY A 268 1.37 10.09 21.96
C GLY A 268 0.32 10.95 22.68
N ALA A 269 -0.26 11.87 21.93
CA ALA A 269 -1.36 12.73 22.36
C ALA A 269 -2.54 12.60 21.39
N VAL A 270 -3.73 12.27 21.89
CA VAL A 270 -4.95 12.14 21.08
C VAL A 270 -5.48 13.51 20.71
N VAL A 271 -5.88 13.70 19.45
CA VAL A 271 -6.64 14.85 18.98
C VAL A 271 -8.08 14.67 19.44
N ALA A 272 -8.42 15.32 20.55
CA ALA A 272 -9.73 15.23 21.17
C ALA A 272 -10.78 16.10 20.47
N ARG A 273 -10.33 17.17 19.79
CA ARG A 273 -11.19 18.04 19.00
C ARG A 273 -10.39 18.74 17.92
N VAL A 274 -10.97 18.90 16.75
CA VAL A 274 -10.47 19.80 15.70
C VAL A 274 -11.50 20.89 15.46
N ARG A 275 -11.10 22.16 15.49
CA ARG A 275 -12.01 23.25 15.11
C ARG A 275 -12.28 23.17 13.60
N PRO A 276 -13.54 23.17 13.14
CA PRO A 276 -13.87 23.04 11.71
C PRO A 276 -13.19 24.08 10.81
N ASP A 277 -13.10 25.33 11.26
CA ASP A 277 -12.48 26.44 10.50
C ASP A 277 -11.00 26.63 10.84
N SER A 278 -10.29 25.54 11.15
CA SER A 278 -8.87 25.60 11.47
C SER A 278 -8.00 25.01 10.39
N VAL A 279 -6.79 25.55 10.28
CA VAL A 279 -5.70 24.98 9.49
C VAL A 279 -5.51 23.48 9.73
N ALA A 280 -5.74 23.02 10.96
CA ALA A 280 -5.67 21.60 11.28
C ALA A 280 -6.74 20.78 10.55
N ALA A 281 -7.98 21.26 10.48
CA ALA A 281 -9.05 20.61 9.72
C ALA A 281 -8.76 20.63 8.22
N GLU A 282 -8.33 21.78 7.67
CA GLU A 282 -7.97 21.91 6.24
C GLU A 282 -6.84 20.97 5.82
N ARG A 283 -5.89 20.73 6.73
CA ARG A 283 -4.74 19.84 6.52
C ARG A 283 -5.05 18.37 6.84
N GLY A 284 -6.33 18.04 7.08
CA GLY A 284 -6.82 16.67 7.22
C GLY A 284 -6.55 16.03 8.58
N LEU A 285 -6.29 16.83 9.63
CA LEU A 285 -6.25 16.33 11.00
C LEU A 285 -7.67 16.12 11.50
N GLU A 286 -7.94 14.97 12.12
CA GLU A 286 -9.28 14.56 12.54
C GLU A 286 -9.34 14.24 14.03
N GLU A 287 -10.55 14.27 14.58
CA GLU A 287 -10.78 13.80 15.95
C GLU A 287 -10.49 12.29 16.04
N GLY A 288 -9.71 11.90 17.05
CA GLY A 288 -9.24 10.53 17.24
C GLY A 288 -7.83 10.27 16.74
N ASP A 289 -7.21 11.17 15.98
CA ASP A 289 -5.82 11.04 15.57
C ASP A 289 -4.88 11.02 16.77
N VAL A 290 -3.89 10.13 16.80
CA VAL A 290 -2.88 10.11 17.86
C VAL A 290 -1.58 10.71 17.36
N ILE A 291 -1.19 11.89 17.86
CA ILE A 291 0.08 12.53 17.54
C ILE A 291 1.21 11.80 18.29
N LEU A 292 2.11 11.17 17.54
CA LEU A 292 3.26 10.42 18.05
C LEU A 292 4.56 11.23 18.01
N ARG A 293 4.68 12.18 17.07
CA ARG A 293 5.83 13.08 16.94
C ARG A 293 5.39 14.47 16.48
N ALA A 294 6.13 15.49 16.91
CA ALA A 294 5.95 16.88 16.48
C ALA A 294 7.32 17.48 16.11
N GLY A 295 7.53 17.72 14.82
CA GLY A 295 8.84 17.98 14.25
C GLY A 295 9.81 16.84 14.55
N ASP A 296 10.96 17.19 15.13
CA ASP A 296 12.02 16.23 15.46
C ASP A 296 11.83 15.56 16.84
N ARG A 297 10.76 15.90 17.58
CA ARG A 297 10.51 15.43 18.94
C ARG A 297 9.46 14.31 19.00
N GLU A 298 9.71 13.31 19.83
CA GLU A 298 8.68 12.34 20.22
C GLU A 298 7.66 13.00 21.14
N VAL A 299 6.39 12.61 20.97
CA VAL A 299 5.27 13.07 21.78
C VAL A 299 4.85 11.93 22.69
N ASN A 300 4.97 12.14 24.00
CA ASN A 300 4.50 11.22 25.02
C ASN A 300 3.27 11.75 25.76
N ARG A 301 3.06 13.06 25.74
CA ARG A 301 1.90 13.74 26.36
C ARG A 301 1.51 14.99 25.56
N PRO A 302 0.26 15.49 25.71
CA PRO A 302 -0.23 16.68 25.02
C PRO A 302 0.69 17.90 25.06
N ARG A 303 1.35 18.12 26.21
CA ARG A 303 2.27 19.24 26.41
C ARG A 303 3.47 19.21 25.47
N ASP A 304 3.95 18.02 25.07
CA ASP A 304 5.12 17.89 24.21
C ASP A 304 4.83 18.44 22.79
N VAL A 305 3.57 18.34 22.32
CA VAL A 305 3.13 18.94 21.06
C VAL A 305 3.20 20.46 21.14
N VAL A 306 2.71 21.05 22.24
CA VAL A 306 2.74 22.50 22.45
C VAL A 306 4.18 23.02 22.50
N GLU A 307 5.06 22.31 23.22
CA GLU A 307 6.47 22.66 23.32
C GLU A 307 7.21 22.55 21.98
N ALA A 308 6.88 21.55 21.16
CA ALA A 308 7.44 21.40 19.82
C ALA A 308 6.97 22.51 18.86
N VAL A 309 5.70 22.90 18.92
CA VAL A 309 5.13 23.99 18.13
C VAL A 309 5.79 25.32 18.49
N ASN A 310 5.95 25.62 19.77
CA ASN A 310 6.62 26.84 20.22
C ASN A 310 8.09 26.85 19.79
N ALA A 311 8.82 25.75 20.00
CA ALA A 311 10.22 25.66 19.57
C ALA A 311 10.38 25.82 18.06
N ALA A 312 9.44 25.31 17.25
CA ALA A 312 9.46 25.50 15.81
C ALA A 312 9.21 26.97 15.41
N ARG A 313 8.31 27.67 16.11
CA ARG A 313 8.10 29.12 15.93
C ARG A 313 9.32 29.94 16.31
N ASP A 314 9.92 29.64 17.46
CA ASP A 314 11.13 30.32 17.95
C ASP A 314 12.31 30.12 16.99
N ALA A 315 12.38 28.96 16.34
CA ALA A 315 13.35 28.65 15.30
C ALA A 315 13.01 29.25 13.91
N GLY A 316 11.96 30.07 13.81
CA GLY A 316 11.55 30.73 12.56
C GLY A 316 10.95 29.79 11.50
N ARG A 317 10.58 28.56 11.87
CA ARG A 317 9.97 27.60 10.93
C ARG A 317 8.56 28.09 10.53
N SER A 318 8.24 27.99 9.25
CA SER A 318 6.90 28.34 8.73
C SER A 318 5.88 27.22 8.89
N VAL A 319 6.32 25.98 9.11
CA VAL A 319 5.51 24.75 9.16
C VAL A 319 6.09 23.80 10.22
N ILE A 320 5.24 23.00 10.87
CA ILE A 320 5.61 21.85 11.69
C ILE A 320 4.98 20.57 11.12
N ALA A 321 5.77 19.49 11.04
CA ALA A 321 5.28 18.17 10.69
C ALA A 321 4.81 17.44 11.96
N LEU A 322 3.59 16.91 11.95
CA LEU A 322 3.06 16.05 13.00
C LEU A 322 2.96 14.63 12.46
N GLN A 323 3.59 13.66 13.12
CA GLN A 323 3.33 12.25 12.82
C GLN A 323 2.11 11.82 13.63
N ILE A 324 1.06 11.38 12.94
CA ILE A 324 -0.19 10.90 13.53
C ILE A 324 -0.39 9.41 13.29
N GLU A 325 -1.24 8.79 14.10
CA GLU A 325 -1.77 7.44 13.89
C GLU A 325 -3.31 7.52 13.86
N ARG A 326 -3.90 7.02 12.77
CA ARG A 326 -5.35 6.93 12.52
C ARG A 326 -5.71 5.50 12.13
N ASP A 327 -6.60 4.87 12.88
CA ASP A 327 -7.04 3.48 12.62
C ASP A 327 -5.88 2.48 12.44
N GLY A 328 -4.79 2.67 13.19
CA GLY A 328 -3.58 1.85 13.13
C GLY A 328 -2.64 2.15 11.95
N ASN A 329 -2.96 3.15 11.13
CA ASN A 329 -2.12 3.65 10.04
C ASN A 329 -1.43 4.95 10.46
N ARG A 330 -0.13 5.08 10.18
CA ARG A 330 0.63 6.30 10.49
C ARG A 330 0.72 7.22 9.28
N ALA A 331 0.56 8.52 9.51
CA ALA A 331 0.65 9.56 8.49
C ALA A 331 1.41 10.77 9.03
N ILE A 332 1.90 11.65 8.14
CA ILE A 332 2.47 12.95 8.52
C ILE A 332 1.52 14.05 8.03
N VAL A 333 1.12 14.92 8.95
CA VAL A 333 0.32 16.12 8.68
C VAL A 333 1.21 17.35 8.87
N ALA A 334 1.36 18.14 7.82
CA ALA A 334 2.11 19.39 7.87
C ALA A 334 1.18 20.55 8.24
N LEU A 335 1.45 21.21 9.36
CA LEU A 335 0.67 22.36 9.84
C LEU A 335 1.47 23.65 9.73
N PRO A 336 1.01 24.66 8.97
CA PRO A 336 1.65 25.97 8.98
C PRO A 336 1.58 26.63 10.36
N LEU A 337 2.66 27.31 10.73
CA LEU A 337 2.86 27.95 12.03
C LEU A 337 2.61 29.47 12.02
N LYS A 338 2.56 30.07 10.83
CA LYS A 338 2.20 31.46 10.63
C LYS A 338 0.67 31.57 10.50
N SER A 339 0.07 32.47 11.27
CA SER A 339 -1.30 32.90 11.03
C SER A 339 -1.35 33.59 9.67
N GLY A 340 -2.28 33.16 8.80
CA GLY A 340 -2.90 34.09 7.86
C GLY A 340 -3.71 35.11 8.63
#